data_AF-A0A962ZQS9-F1
#
_entry.id   AF-A0A962ZQS9-F1
#
_cell.length_a   1.000
_cell.length_b   1.000
_cell.length_c   1.000
_cell.angle_alpha   90.00
_cell.angle_beta   90.00
_cell.angle_gamma   90.00
#
_symmetry.space_group_name_H-M   'P 1'
#
loop_
_entity.id
_entity.type
_entity.pdbx_description
1 polymer ?
#
loop_
_entity_poly.entity_id
_entity_poly.type
_entity_poly.pdbx_seq_one_letter_code
_entity_poly.pdbx_strand_id
1 'polypeptide(L)'
;MTQEYEDFKQTLAHEAFHCIQSSRYWDQTKAGGNVPYKDWWLEGTAEYFSNTVYPDVNREWRHSGMYNPDTSLLAQSYEVNFFFQDLANQAGNDTVLRLMASLPTAAGADQQQNALAAFAGIQEFLHSFGRHYLEQSVHDSGVLLVAVEPVKGELVNIDGTTTLSFGVPAFTLQRRQLEFAPGQSYRIVVDEGGGSGRLSAHEVAAGASWSRLPDELTTECENPRSYELLATSALAQGATEYNVEINVDAEPRTDCDKQMLTCTQSAEHDSCVIGTWIADQEFMTEQLRTLLRGRAAVAPVSGEERVAYLANGAASGTVGTTFQSTAHLNTGDTSITVATDSQQTSAWSTDNGMLYTCFASGDSSVSKEVIFPRGRESGTLRPGTARGVVFPYVCSGNTLELTLPGGVMKKRYNRTRE
;
A
#
# COMPACT_ATOMS: atom_id res chain seq x y z
N MET A 1 33.09 1.17 -13.94
CA MET A 1 32.82 -0.28 -13.95
C MET A 1 31.42 -0.45 -14.53
N THR A 2 31.18 -1.40 -15.44
CA THR A 2 29.87 -1.53 -16.10
C THR A 2 28.88 -2.31 -15.22
N GLN A 3 27.58 -2.02 -15.33
CA GLN A 3 26.53 -2.80 -14.64
C GLN A 3 26.65 -4.30 -14.95
N GLU A 4 26.97 -4.65 -16.20
CA GLU A 4 27.14 -6.05 -16.63
C GLU A 4 28.21 -6.80 -15.82
N TYR A 5 29.27 -6.12 -15.40
CA TYR A 5 30.33 -6.72 -14.60
C TYR A 5 29.89 -6.95 -13.15
N GLU A 6 29.12 -6.03 -12.58
CA GLU A 6 28.52 -6.21 -11.25
C GLU A 6 27.46 -7.32 -11.26
N ASP A 7 26.59 -7.33 -12.27
CA ASP A 7 25.60 -8.40 -12.45
C ASP A 7 26.28 -9.77 -12.56
N PHE A 8 27.40 -9.85 -13.29
CA PHE A 8 28.20 -11.07 -13.40
C PHE A 8 28.73 -11.54 -12.04
N LYS A 9 29.27 -10.63 -11.22
CA LYS A 9 29.75 -10.97 -9.87
C LYS A 9 28.64 -11.53 -8.99
N GLN A 10 27.48 -10.87 -8.96
CA GLN A 10 26.36 -11.35 -8.14
C GLN A 10 25.83 -12.69 -8.66
N THR A 11 25.78 -12.88 -9.98
CA THR A 11 25.49 -14.21 -10.58
C THR A 11 26.49 -15.26 -10.09
N LEU A 12 27.78 -14.95 -10.11
CA LEU A 12 28.81 -15.88 -9.65
C LEU A 12 28.64 -16.22 -8.16
N ALA A 13 28.28 -15.25 -7.31
CA ALA A 13 27.99 -15.50 -5.90
C ALA A 13 26.75 -16.40 -5.70
N HIS A 14 25.69 -16.18 -6.48
CA HIS A 14 24.50 -17.03 -6.50
C HIS A 14 24.86 -18.49 -6.83
N GLU A 15 25.56 -18.73 -7.94
CA GLU A 15 25.99 -20.07 -8.36
C GLU A 15 26.98 -20.71 -7.37
N ALA A 16 27.87 -19.90 -6.78
CA ALA A 16 28.78 -20.39 -5.74
C ALA A 16 28.01 -20.82 -4.46
N PHE A 17 26.88 -20.18 -4.15
CA PHE A 17 26.07 -20.58 -3.01
C PHE A 17 25.41 -21.94 -3.21
N HIS A 18 25.02 -22.30 -4.44
CA HIS A 18 24.57 -23.67 -4.75
C HIS A 18 25.64 -24.73 -4.47
N CYS A 19 26.93 -24.40 -4.60
CA CYS A 19 28.02 -25.30 -4.17
C CYS A 19 28.05 -25.48 -2.65
N ILE A 20 27.80 -24.42 -1.87
CA ILE A 20 27.70 -24.49 -0.41
C ILE A 20 26.48 -25.35 -0.02
N GLN A 21 25.33 -25.11 -0.64
CA GLN A 21 24.13 -25.90 -0.39
C GLN A 21 24.36 -27.38 -0.69
N SER A 22 24.97 -27.70 -1.83
CA SER A 22 25.26 -29.07 -2.23
C SER A 22 26.26 -29.75 -1.29
N SER A 23 27.27 -29.03 -0.79
CA SER A 23 28.30 -29.62 0.09
C SER A 23 27.83 -29.80 1.54
N ARG A 24 26.98 -28.89 2.05
CA ARG A 24 26.52 -28.91 3.45
C ARG A 24 25.16 -29.57 3.66
N TYR A 25 24.29 -29.50 2.67
CA TYR A 25 22.91 -29.99 2.72
C TYR A 25 22.66 -30.97 1.57
N TRP A 26 23.63 -31.85 1.32
CA TRP A 26 23.60 -32.80 0.20
C TRP A 26 22.32 -33.65 0.17
N ASP A 27 21.89 -34.16 1.32
CA ASP A 27 20.71 -35.03 1.39
C ASP A 27 19.43 -34.24 1.14
N GLN A 28 19.32 -33.01 1.64
CA GLN A 28 18.20 -32.10 1.38
C GLN A 28 18.16 -31.66 -0.09
N THR A 29 19.31 -31.29 -0.65
CA THR A 29 19.41 -30.85 -2.06
C THR A 29 19.16 -32.00 -3.04
N LYS A 30 19.51 -33.24 -2.70
CA LYS A 30 19.24 -34.40 -3.56
C LYS A 30 17.84 -34.99 -3.42
N ALA A 31 17.14 -34.68 -2.34
CA ALA A 31 15.80 -35.17 -2.07
C ALA A 31 14.91 -34.99 -3.32
N GLY A 32 14.53 -36.11 -3.94
CA GLY A 32 13.67 -36.23 -5.12
C GLY A 32 14.15 -35.59 -6.43
N GLY A 33 15.44 -35.28 -6.60
CA GLY A 33 15.99 -34.81 -7.88
C GLY A 33 15.65 -33.35 -8.19
N ASN A 34 15.62 -32.96 -9.49
CA ASN A 34 15.31 -31.59 -9.93
C ASN A 34 13.80 -31.39 -9.97
N VAL A 35 13.17 -31.18 -8.81
CA VAL A 35 11.71 -31.07 -8.69
C VAL A 35 11.33 -29.73 -8.02
N PRO A 36 10.28 -29.03 -8.49
CA PRO A 36 9.96 -27.67 -8.08
C PRO A 36 9.73 -27.41 -6.58
N TYR A 37 9.37 -28.43 -5.79
CA TYR A 37 8.98 -28.24 -4.38
C TYR A 37 10.10 -27.72 -3.46
N LYS A 38 11.37 -27.77 -3.91
CA LYS A 38 12.53 -27.28 -3.14
C LYS A 38 13.09 -25.96 -3.69
N ASP A 39 12.61 -25.51 -4.84
CA ASP A 39 13.17 -24.35 -5.53
C ASP A 39 13.01 -23.08 -4.70
N TRP A 40 11.94 -22.99 -3.90
CA TRP A 40 11.70 -21.86 -2.99
C TRP A 40 12.90 -21.57 -2.09
N TRP A 41 13.47 -22.59 -1.44
CA TRP A 41 14.62 -22.38 -0.57
C TRP A 41 15.94 -22.49 -1.34
N LEU A 42 16.01 -23.34 -2.37
CA LEU A 42 17.25 -23.54 -3.13
C LEU A 42 17.65 -22.26 -3.87
N GLU A 43 16.75 -21.72 -4.69
CA GLU A 43 16.96 -20.50 -5.48
C GLU A 43 16.82 -19.25 -4.60
N GLY A 44 15.80 -19.22 -3.73
CA GLY A 44 15.55 -18.07 -2.87
C GLY A 44 16.70 -17.75 -1.91
N THR A 45 17.33 -18.78 -1.31
CA THR A 45 18.52 -18.53 -0.46
C THR A 45 19.77 -18.25 -1.27
N ALA A 46 19.92 -18.80 -2.48
CA ALA A 46 21.05 -18.48 -3.36
C ALA A 46 21.01 -17.01 -3.82
N GLU A 47 19.83 -16.50 -4.18
CA GLU A 47 19.64 -15.07 -4.46
C GLU A 47 19.95 -14.21 -3.22
N TYR A 48 19.35 -14.55 -2.06
CA TYR A 48 19.60 -13.82 -0.82
C TYR A 48 21.09 -13.77 -0.45
N PHE A 49 21.79 -14.90 -0.43
CA PHE A 49 23.22 -14.91 -0.07
C PHE A 49 24.09 -14.24 -1.14
N SER A 50 23.71 -14.26 -2.41
CA SER A 50 24.42 -13.48 -3.43
C SER A 50 24.40 -11.98 -3.13
N ASN A 51 23.25 -11.49 -2.65
CA ASN A 51 23.05 -10.11 -2.22
C ASN A 51 23.90 -9.79 -0.98
N THR A 52 24.02 -10.71 -0.01
CA THR A 52 24.92 -10.49 1.14
C THR A 52 26.40 -10.31 0.75
N VAL A 53 26.84 -10.92 -0.36
CA VAL A 53 28.21 -10.79 -0.88
C VAL A 53 28.39 -9.50 -1.68
N TYR A 54 27.37 -9.10 -2.44
CA TYR A 54 27.38 -7.94 -3.31
C TYR A 54 26.18 -7.01 -3.05
N PRO A 55 26.13 -6.35 -1.88
CA PRO A 55 24.93 -5.66 -1.38
C PRO A 55 24.57 -4.37 -2.14
N ASP A 56 25.46 -3.88 -3.00
CA ASP A 56 25.24 -2.65 -3.78
C ASP A 56 24.80 -2.93 -5.23
N VAL A 57 24.73 -4.20 -5.64
CA VAL A 57 24.46 -4.60 -7.03
C VAL A 57 22.97 -4.72 -7.31
N ASN A 58 22.20 -5.21 -6.34
CA ASN A 58 20.74 -5.27 -6.33
C ASN A 58 20.13 -6.00 -7.54
N ARG A 59 20.84 -6.99 -8.11
CA ARG A 59 20.36 -7.74 -9.29
C ARG A 59 19.10 -8.53 -9.00
N GLU A 60 18.92 -8.98 -7.76
CA GLU A 60 17.77 -9.74 -7.27
C GLU A 60 16.46 -8.94 -7.36
N TRP A 61 16.52 -7.60 -7.41
CA TRP A 61 15.34 -6.75 -7.59
C TRP A 61 14.61 -7.03 -8.91
N ARG A 62 15.27 -7.64 -9.91
CA ARG A 62 14.57 -8.10 -11.14
C ARG A 62 13.46 -9.12 -10.87
N HIS A 63 13.50 -9.80 -9.72
CA HIS A 63 12.49 -10.75 -9.28
C HIS A 63 11.46 -10.14 -8.31
N SER A 64 11.62 -8.87 -7.93
CA SER A 64 10.77 -8.21 -6.93
C SER A 64 9.30 -8.13 -7.34
N GLY A 65 9.05 -7.81 -8.60
CA GLY A 65 7.71 -7.80 -9.19
C GLY A 65 7.12 -9.19 -9.48
N MET A 66 7.87 -10.28 -9.24
CA MET A 66 7.40 -11.65 -9.48
C MET A 66 6.82 -12.29 -8.20
N TYR A 67 7.07 -11.72 -7.02
CA TYR A 67 6.55 -12.25 -5.76
C TYR A 67 5.03 -12.20 -5.73
N ASN A 68 4.40 -13.37 -5.56
CA ASN A 68 2.95 -13.48 -5.43
C ASN A 68 2.55 -13.84 -3.99
N PRO A 69 2.02 -12.88 -3.21
CA PRO A 69 1.56 -13.13 -1.84
C PRO A 69 0.37 -14.09 -1.72
N ASP A 70 -0.40 -14.31 -2.79
CA ASP A 70 -1.52 -15.27 -2.82
C ASP A 70 -1.05 -16.71 -3.10
N THR A 71 0.19 -16.87 -3.53
CA THR A 71 0.83 -18.18 -3.73
C THR A 71 1.63 -18.57 -2.49
N SER A 72 1.55 -19.83 -2.07
CA SER A 72 2.37 -20.34 -0.96
C SER A 72 3.85 -20.08 -1.23
N LEU A 73 4.62 -19.67 -0.22
CA LEU A 73 6.08 -19.53 -0.32
C LEU A 73 6.73 -20.79 -0.90
N LEU A 74 6.19 -21.97 -0.59
CA LEU A 74 6.72 -23.27 -1.03
C LEU A 74 6.52 -23.56 -2.53
N ALA A 75 5.69 -22.78 -3.21
CA ALA A 75 5.35 -22.91 -4.63
C ALA A 75 5.95 -21.78 -5.48
N GLN A 76 6.93 -21.06 -4.93
CA GLN A 76 7.65 -19.95 -5.55
C GLN A 76 9.16 -20.29 -5.63
N SER A 77 9.97 -19.44 -6.27
CA SER A 77 11.40 -19.67 -6.53
C SER A 77 12.24 -18.43 -6.17
N TYR A 78 12.97 -17.84 -7.13
CA TYR A 78 13.85 -16.69 -6.95
C TYR A 78 13.23 -15.52 -6.16
N GLU A 79 11.96 -15.20 -6.43
CA GLU A 79 11.20 -14.10 -5.81
C GLU A 79 11.02 -14.23 -4.30
N VAL A 80 11.19 -15.42 -3.71
CA VAL A 80 11.08 -15.59 -2.25
C VAL A 80 12.35 -15.17 -1.50
N ASN A 81 13.39 -14.71 -2.21
CA ASN A 81 14.59 -14.15 -1.59
C ASN A 81 14.27 -13.05 -0.55
N PHE A 82 13.19 -12.27 -0.74
CA PHE A 82 12.77 -11.23 0.21
C PHE A 82 12.32 -11.80 1.56
N PHE A 83 11.72 -12.99 1.58
CA PHE A 83 11.39 -13.66 2.82
C PHE A 83 12.67 -14.05 3.58
N PHE A 84 13.70 -14.53 2.88
CA PHE A 84 14.98 -14.86 3.50
C PHE A 84 15.77 -13.61 3.94
N GLN A 85 15.71 -12.54 3.15
CA GLN A 85 16.25 -11.24 3.52
C GLN A 85 15.60 -10.75 4.81
N ASP A 86 14.28 -10.77 4.89
CA ASP A 86 13.54 -10.34 6.07
C ASP A 86 13.81 -11.24 7.29
N LEU A 87 13.85 -12.56 7.10
CA LEU A 87 14.22 -13.52 8.14
C LEU A 87 15.62 -13.23 8.70
N ALA A 88 16.59 -12.91 7.84
CA ALA A 88 17.93 -12.55 8.26
C ALA A 88 17.99 -11.17 8.93
N ASN A 89 17.21 -10.19 8.48
CA ASN A 89 17.10 -8.89 9.15
C ASN A 89 16.56 -9.04 10.58
N GLN A 90 15.61 -9.96 10.79
CA GLN A 90 15.00 -10.22 12.08
C GLN A 90 15.91 -11.04 13.02
N ALA A 91 16.60 -12.06 12.49
CA ALA A 91 17.22 -13.10 13.31
C ALA A 91 18.63 -13.54 12.87
N GLY A 92 19.24 -12.82 11.94
CA GLY A 92 20.58 -13.06 11.41
C GLY A 92 20.68 -14.23 10.41
N ASN A 93 21.77 -14.23 9.64
CA ASN A 93 22.03 -15.23 8.58
C ASN A 93 22.06 -16.66 9.13
N ASP A 94 22.51 -16.86 10.37
CA ASP A 94 22.52 -18.16 11.04
C ASP A 94 21.12 -18.77 11.13
N THR A 95 20.07 -17.96 11.24
CA THR A 95 18.68 -18.45 11.26
C THR A 95 18.27 -19.00 9.89
N VAL A 96 18.67 -18.35 8.80
CA VAL A 96 18.47 -18.88 7.43
C VAL A 96 19.21 -20.21 7.24
N LEU A 97 20.47 -20.30 7.70
CA LEU A 97 21.25 -21.53 7.64
C LEU A 97 20.65 -22.68 8.47
N ARG A 98 20.12 -22.37 9.66
CA ARG A 98 19.41 -23.35 10.51
C ARG A 98 18.11 -23.81 9.88
N LEU A 99 17.37 -22.90 9.23
CA LEU A 99 16.15 -23.26 8.49
C LEU A 99 16.49 -24.28 7.41
N MET A 100 17.47 -24.00 6.53
CA MET A 100 17.90 -24.96 5.51
C MET A 100 18.33 -26.31 6.09
N ALA A 101 19.06 -26.30 7.21
CA ALA A 101 19.48 -27.53 7.88
C ALA A 101 18.31 -28.37 8.41
N SER A 102 17.17 -27.72 8.73
CA SER A 102 15.96 -28.37 9.25
C SER A 102 15.03 -28.93 8.17
N LEU A 103 15.26 -28.58 6.90
CA LEU A 103 14.44 -29.03 5.77
C LEU A 103 14.60 -30.54 5.54
N PRO A 104 13.58 -31.20 4.95
CA PRO A 104 13.55 -32.65 4.88
C PRO A 104 14.54 -33.17 3.84
N THR A 105 15.10 -34.34 4.12
CA THR A 105 15.88 -35.13 3.14
C THR A 105 14.99 -36.04 2.28
N ALA A 106 13.69 -36.12 2.62
CA ALA A 106 12.67 -36.80 1.83
C ALA A 106 12.07 -35.84 0.80
N ALA A 107 11.69 -36.40 -0.35
CA ALA A 107 11.03 -35.67 -1.43
C ALA A 107 9.58 -35.32 -1.12
N GLY A 108 9.10 -34.20 -1.67
CA GLY A 108 7.68 -33.85 -1.74
C GLY A 108 7.32 -32.53 -1.04
N ALA A 109 6.30 -31.86 -1.57
CA ALA A 109 5.81 -30.58 -1.04
C ALA A 109 5.27 -30.72 0.39
N ASP A 110 4.55 -31.81 0.68
CA ASP A 110 4.00 -32.11 2.00
C ASP A 110 5.10 -32.18 3.07
N GLN A 111 6.23 -32.80 2.75
CA GLN A 111 7.38 -32.91 3.65
C GLN A 111 8.01 -31.54 3.88
N GLN A 112 8.14 -30.71 2.84
CA GLN A 112 8.65 -29.34 2.94
C GLN A 112 7.75 -28.49 3.84
N GLN A 113 6.43 -28.56 3.63
CA GLN A 113 5.44 -27.85 4.43
C GLN A 113 5.49 -28.26 5.91
N ASN A 114 5.54 -29.57 6.17
CA ASN A 114 5.63 -30.09 7.54
C ASN A 114 6.93 -29.64 8.24
N ALA A 115 8.06 -29.68 7.54
CA ALA A 115 9.34 -29.25 8.11
C ALA A 115 9.36 -27.73 8.37
N LEU A 116 8.87 -26.93 7.43
CA LEU A 116 8.79 -25.48 7.59
C LEU A 116 7.86 -25.12 8.75
N ALA A 117 6.69 -25.76 8.85
CA ALA A 117 5.74 -25.56 9.96
C ALA A 117 6.31 -25.95 11.33
N ALA A 118 7.24 -26.91 11.36
CA ALA A 118 7.93 -27.32 12.58
C ALA A 118 9.11 -26.40 12.96
N PHE A 119 9.52 -25.47 12.09
CA PHE A 119 10.62 -24.56 12.39
C PHE A 119 10.21 -23.54 13.46
N ALA A 120 10.96 -23.49 14.56
CA ALA A 120 10.60 -22.67 15.71
C ALA A 120 10.49 -21.18 15.35
N GLY A 121 9.33 -20.58 15.66
CA GLY A 121 9.03 -19.17 15.40
C GLY A 121 8.61 -18.86 13.96
N ILE A 122 8.41 -19.88 13.10
CA ILE A 122 8.09 -19.64 11.69
C ILE A 122 6.80 -18.85 11.48
N GLN A 123 5.78 -19.07 12.33
CA GLN A 123 4.52 -18.34 12.26
C GLN A 123 4.74 -16.85 12.51
N GLU A 124 5.58 -16.50 13.49
CA GLU A 124 5.94 -15.13 13.82
C GLU A 124 6.80 -14.50 12.71
N PHE A 125 7.79 -15.23 12.18
CA PHE A 125 8.61 -14.75 11.07
C PHE A 125 7.79 -14.49 9.82
N LEU A 126 6.91 -15.41 9.43
CA LEU A 126 6.01 -15.26 8.29
C LEU A 126 5.08 -14.06 8.47
N HIS A 127 4.49 -13.92 9.66
CA HIS A 127 3.59 -12.81 9.94
C HIS A 127 4.33 -11.47 9.92
N SER A 128 5.53 -11.40 10.50
CA SER A 128 6.32 -10.17 10.46
C SER A 128 6.78 -9.82 9.06
N PHE A 129 7.17 -10.81 8.25
CA PHE A 129 7.48 -10.62 6.84
C PHE A 129 6.30 -10.02 6.08
N GLY A 130 5.08 -10.53 6.31
CA GLY A 130 3.89 -9.96 5.66
C GLY A 130 3.64 -8.50 6.03
N ARG A 131 3.92 -8.10 7.28
CA ARG A 131 3.82 -6.68 7.72
C ARG A 131 4.86 -5.83 7.00
N HIS A 132 6.13 -6.25 7.02
CA HIS A 132 7.20 -5.52 6.36
C HIS A 132 7.02 -5.45 4.83
N TYR A 133 6.45 -6.49 4.22
CA TYR A 133 6.07 -6.49 2.81
C TYR A 133 5.04 -5.40 2.51
N LEU A 134 3.94 -5.35 3.26
CA LEU A 134 2.87 -4.35 3.08
C LEU A 134 3.35 -2.92 3.37
N GLU A 135 4.25 -2.75 4.32
CA GLU A 135 4.85 -1.46 4.69
C GLU A 135 6.01 -1.03 3.78
N GLN A 136 6.43 -1.88 2.84
CA GLN A 136 7.64 -1.67 2.03
C GLN A 136 8.89 -1.44 2.90
N SER A 137 8.97 -2.11 4.05
CA SER A 137 10.03 -1.93 5.04
C SER A 137 11.03 -3.10 5.08
N VAL A 138 10.99 -4.01 4.10
CA VAL A 138 12.02 -5.03 3.95
C VAL A 138 13.31 -4.35 3.52
N HIS A 139 14.29 -4.32 4.42
CA HIS A 139 15.60 -3.77 4.15
C HIS A 139 16.45 -4.76 3.36
N ASP A 140 17.10 -4.22 2.34
CA ASP A 140 18.13 -4.87 1.58
C ASP A 140 19.46 -4.94 2.38
N SER A 141 20.35 -5.86 2.00
CA SER A 141 21.67 -6.01 2.61
C SER A 141 22.55 -4.76 2.42
N GLY A 142 22.28 -3.95 1.40
CA GLY A 142 22.95 -2.67 1.10
C GLY A 142 22.28 -1.42 1.65
N VAL A 143 21.57 -1.52 2.79
CA VAL A 143 20.84 -0.44 3.49
C VAL A 143 19.64 0.17 2.74
N LEU A 144 19.40 -0.20 1.49
CA LEU A 144 18.26 0.24 0.70
C LEU A 144 16.99 -0.51 1.10
N LEU A 145 15.83 0.03 0.76
CA LEU A 145 14.58 -0.73 0.83
C LEU A 145 14.44 -1.53 -0.45
N VAL A 146 13.95 -2.77 -0.33
CA VAL A 146 13.63 -3.56 -1.51
C VAL A 146 12.50 -2.87 -2.28
N ALA A 147 12.72 -2.61 -3.56
CA ALA A 147 11.73 -1.99 -4.44
C ALA A 147 10.64 -3.01 -4.86
N VAL A 148 9.71 -3.31 -3.96
CA VAL A 148 8.49 -4.08 -4.23
C VAL A 148 7.29 -3.18 -4.03
N GLU A 149 6.39 -3.11 -5.01
CA GLU A 149 5.05 -2.57 -4.79
C GLU A 149 4.18 -3.69 -4.19
N PRO A 150 3.75 -3.58 -2.93
CA PRO A 150 2.98 -4.63 -2.31
C PRO A 150 1.60 -4.69 -2.96
N VAL A 151 1.20 -5.90 -3.34
CA VAL A 151 -0.21 -6.14 -3.62
C VAL A 151 -0.92 -6.01 -2.26
N LYS A 152 -1.98 -5.21 -2.17
CA LYS A 152 -2.65 -4.90 -0.88
C LYS A 152 -3.89 -5.74 -0.59
N GLY A 153 -4.28 -6.62 -1.51
CA GLY A 153 -5.47 -7.46 -1.39
C GLY A 153 -6.77 -6.78 -1.82
N GLU A 154 -7.89 -7.44 -1.54
CA GLU A 154 -9.24 -6.97 -1.90
C GLU A 154 -9.67 -5.77 -1.02
N LEU A 155 -10.21 -4.73 -1.64
CA LEU A 155 -10.89 -3.63 -0.94
C LEU A 155 -12.33 -4.02 -0.62
N VAL A 156 -12.66 -4.04 0.67
CA VAL A 156 -13.98 -4.33 1.21
C VAL A 156 -14.53 -3.06 1.87
N ASN A 157 -15.60 -2.53 1.29
CA ASN A 157 -16.32 -1.39 1.87
C ASN A 157 -17.29 -1.90 2.94
N ILE A 158 -17.17 -1.38 4.16
CA ILE A 158 -18.02 -1.69 5.30
C ILE A 158 -18.99 -0.53 5.48
N ASP A 159 -20.18 -0.69 4.90
CA ASP A 159 -21.27 0.27 4.98
C ASP A 159 -22.47 -0.43 5.63
N GLY A 160 -22.60 -0.28 6.96
CA GLY A 160 -23.58 -0.98 7.76
C GLY A 160 -23.09 -2.31 8.37
N THR A 161 -24.03 -3.04 8.99
CA THR A 161 -23.79 -4.35 9.61
C THR A 161 -23.44 -5.39 8.55
N THR A 162 -22.33 -6.13 8.75
CA THR A 162 -21.87 -7.16 7.82
C THR A 162 -21.02 -8.22 8.51
N THR A 163 -20.86 -9.37 7.86
CA THR A 163 -19.95 -10.43 8.27
C THR A 163 -18.98 -10.72 7.12
N LEU A 164 -17.68 -10.71 7.41
CA LEU A 164 -16.63 -11.13 6.50
C LEU A 164 -16.07 -12.47 6.95
N SER A 165 -15.91 -13.43 6.04
CA SER A 165 -15.29 -14.72 6.36
C SER A 165 -14.28 -15.11 5.29
N PHE A 166 -13.11 -15.60 5.70
CA PHE A 166 -12.10 -16.09 4.77
C PHE A 166 -11.15 -17.11 5.42
N GLY A 167 -10.67 -18.05 4.60
CA GLY A 167 -9.63 -19.01 4.95
C GLY A 167 -8.23 -18.47 4.66
N VAL A 168 -7.24 -19.02 5.37
CA VAL A 168 -5.83 -18.61 5.27
C VAL A 168 -4.96 -19.83 4.96
N PRO A 169 -4.66 -20.07 3.66
CA PRO A 169 -3.82 -21.17 3.24
C PRO A 169 -2.40 -21.07 3.81
N ALA A 170 -1.78 -22.24 4.02
CA ALA A 170 -0.45 -22.34 4.60
C ALA A 170 0.61 -21.57 3.79
N PHE A 171 1.42 -20.78 4.51
CA PHE A 171 2.54 -20.02 3.98
C PHE A 171 2.15 -19.01 2.88
N THR A 172 0.93 -18.48 2.94
CA THR A 172 0.46 -17.35 2.12
C THR A 172 0.33 -16.07 2.95
N LEU A 173 0.25 -14.91 2.28
CA LEU A 173 -0.07 -13.63 2.90
C LEU A 173 -1.50 -13.23 2.49
N GLN A 174 -2.49 -13.61 3.28
CA GLN A 174 -3.87 -13.18 3.04
C GLN A 174 -4.04 -11.72 3.46
N ARG A 175 -4.51 -10.88 2.53
CA ARG A 175 -4.57 -9.42 2.71
C ARG A 175 -5.93 -8.90 2.31
N ARG A 176 -6.42 -7.90 3.04
CA ARG A 176 -7.63 -7.13 2.70
C ARG A 176 -7.44 -5.68 3.07
N GLN A 177 -8.10 -4.78 2.36
CA GLN A 177 -8.29 -3.41 2.80
C GLN A 177 -9.74 -3.28 3.26
N LEU A 178 -9.95 -2.87 4.50
CA LEU A 178 -11.28 -2.53 5.01
C LEU A 178 -11.45 -1.01 4.96
N GLU A 179 -12.50 -0.51 4.33
CA GLU A 179 -12.89 0.90 4.41
C GLU A 179 -14.23 1.01 5.13
N PHE A 180 -14.21 1.55 6.36
CA PHE A 180 -15.41 1.78 7.14
C PHE A 180 -16.06 3.10 6.74
N ALA A 181 -17.34 3.04 6.36
CA ALA A 181 -18.10 4.19 5.92
C ALA A 181 -18.17 5.27 7.02
N PRO A 182 -18.16 6.56 6.64
CA PRO A 182 -18.21 7.68 7.57
C PRO A 182 -19.57 7.76 8.27
N GLY A 183 -19.60 8.49 9.40
CA GLY A 183 -20.83 8.78 10.14
C GLY A 183 -21.45 7.56 10.83
N GLN A 184 -20.64 6.56 11.16
CA GLN A 184 -21.12 5.35 11.82
C GLN A 184 -20.25 5.02 13.05
N SER A 185 -20.88 4.38 14.03
CA SER A 185 -20.22 3.69 15.13
C SER A 185 -20.36 2.19 14.88
N TYR A 186 -19.24 1.50 14.91
CA TYR A 186 -19.12 0.08 14.64
C TYR A 186 -18.68 -0.65 15.91
N ARG A 187 -19.28 -1.80 16.15
CA ARG A 187 -18.78 -2.83 17.05
C ARG A 187 -18.23 -3.97 16.19
N ILE A 188 -16.98 -4.33 16.42
CA ILE A 188 -16.25 -5.30 15.61
C ILE A 188 -15.91 -6.48 16.51
N VAL A 189 -16.32 -7.68 16.12
CA VAL A 189 -15.97 -8.93 16.77
C VAL A 189 -15.19 -9.77 15.77
N VAL A 190 -13.98 -10.16 16.14
CA VAL A 190 -13.12 -11.02 15.34
C VAL A 190 -13.10 -12.41 15.97
N ASP A 191 -13.60 -13.38 15.23
CA ASP A 191 -13.63 -14.79 15.61
C ASP A 191 -12.59 -15.55 14.76
N GLU A 192 -11.55 -16.04 15.43
CA GLU A 192 -10.48 -16.84 14.84
C GLU A 192 -10.74 -18.34 15.11
N GLY A 193 -10.73 -19.16 14.06
CA GLY A 193 -11.05 -20.59 14.16
C GLY A 193 -10.18 -21.49 13.29
N GLY A 194 -10.33 -22.80 13.48
CA GLY A 194 -9.59 -23.82 12.71
C GLY A 194 -8.16 -24.01 13.21
N GLY A 195 -7.20 -24.01 12.28
CA GLY A 195 -5.77 -24.16 12.58
C GLY A 195 -5.14 -22.94 13.26
N SER A 196 -3.85 -23.04 13.62
CA SER A 196 -3.08 -21.91 14.14
C SER A 196 -2.78 -20.87 13.05
N GLY A 197 -2.95 -19.60 13.38
CA GLY A 197 -2.56 -18.49 12.53
C GLY A 197 -2.32 -17.19 13.30
N ARG A 198 -2.15 -16.11 12.56
CA ARG A 198 -2.00 -14.75 13.08
C ARG A 198 -2.80 -13.79 12.23
N LEU A 199 -3.49 -12.86 12.88
CA LEU A 199 -4.17 -11.73 12.24
C LEU A 199 -3.68 -10.42 12.87
N SER A 200 -3.38 -9.45 12.01
CA SER A 200 -3.11 -8.07 12.43
C SER A 200 -3.80 -7.09 11.46
N ALA A 201 -4.01 -5.88 11.96
CA ALA A 201 -4.57 -4.74 11.27
C ALA A 201 -3.66 -3.53 11.42
N HIS A 202 -3.59 -2.71 10.39
CA HIS A 202 -2.86 -1.44 10.37
C HIS A 202 -3.79 -0.36 9.83
N GLU A 203 -4.06 0.67 10.63
CA GLU A 203 -4.85 1.79 10.14
C GLU A 203 -4.04 2.58 9.11
N VAL A 204 -4.62 2.94 7.96
CA VAL A 204 -3.90 3.62 6.86
C VAL A 204 -3.53 5.08 7.21
N ALA A 205 -3.89 5.55 8.41
CA ALA A 205 -3.48 6.84 8.94
C ALA A 205 -1.96 6.92 9.17
N ALA A 206 -1.38 8.11 8.99
CA ALA A 206 0.06 8.30 9.10
C ALA A 206 0.59 7.94 10.49
N GLY A 207 1.46 6.93 10.57
CA GLY A 207 2.16 6.54 11.78
C GLY A 207 1.42 5.54 12.68
N ALA A 208 0.34 4.93 12.19
CA ALA A 208 -0.25 3.80 12.88
C ALA A 208 0.73 2.62 12.95
N SER A 209 0.56 1.76 13.95
CA SER A 209 1.32 0.50 14.08
C SER A 209 0.38 -0.68 13.90
N TRP A 210 0.93 -1.80 13.44
CA TRP A 210 0.18 -3.06 13.39
C TRP A 210 -0.31 -3.46 14.79
N SER A 211 -1.60 -3.75 14.88
CA SER A 211 -2.30 -4.16 16.11
C SER A 211 -3.49 -5.05 15.76
N ARG A 212 -4.34 -5.41 16.72
CA ARG A 212 -5.64 -6.03 16.40
C ARG A 212 -6.60 -4.97 15.83
N LEU A 213 -7.61 -5.40 15.07
CA LEU A 213 -8.76 -4.53 14.81
C LEU A 213 -9.35 -4.05 16.15
N PRO A 214 -9.74 -2.78 16.27
CA PRO A 214 -10.36 -2.28 17.49
C PRO A 214 -11.74 -2.92 17.67
N ASP A 215 -12.10 -3.29 18.90
CA ASP A 215 -13.41 -3.88 19.22
C ASP A 215 -14.56 -2.87 18.97
N GLU A 216 -14.25 -1.58 19.04
CA GLU A 216 -15.15 -0.47 18.76
C GLU A 216 -14.46 0.55 17.84
N LEU A 217 -15.15 0.98 16.80
CA LEU A 217 -14.65 1.95 15.83
C LEU A 217 -15.70 3.01 15.59
N THR A 218 -15.35 4.27 15.76
CA THR A 218 -16.21 5.38 15.34
C THR A 218 -15.54 6.11 14.20
N THR A 219 -16.25 6.26 13.07
CA THR A 219 -15.80 7.06 11.92
C THR A 219 -16.28 8.50 12.06
N GLU A 220 -15.53 9.43 11.48
CA GLU A 220 -15.95 10.83 11.40
C GLU A 220 -17.11 10.98 10.41
N CYS A 221 -17.85 12.09 10.46
CA CYS A 221 -19.05 12.27 9.65
C CYS A 221 -18.79 12.30 8.14
N GLU A 222 -17.57 12.66 7.73
CA GLU A 222 -17.19 12.79 6.32
C GLU A 222 -16.03 11.86 5.93
N ASN A 223 -15.16 11.52 6.90
CA ASN A 223 -13.96 10.75 6.65
C ASN A 223 -14.15 9.27 7.00
N PRO A 224 -13.98 8.35 6.02
CA PRO A 224 -13.92 6.94 6.34
C PRO A 224 -12.66 6.64 7.16
N ARG A 225 -12.65 5.48 7.81
CA ARG A 225 -11.42 4.92 8.40
C ARG A 225 -11.05 3.67 7.64
N SER A 226 -9.80 3.60 7.19
CA SER A 226 -9.30 2.49 6.38
C SER A 226 -8.28 1.67 7.16
N TYR A 227 -8.37 0.36 7.06
CA TYR A 227 -7.45 -0.59 7.67
C TYR A 227 -6.89 -1.55 6.62
N GLU A 228 -5.59 -1.83 6.68
CA GLU A 228 -4.97 -2.96 6.00
C GLU A 228 -4.97 -4.16 6.96
N LEU A 229 -5.53 -5.28 6.53
CA LEU A 229 -5.51 -6.54 7.25
C LEU A 229 -4.47 -7.48 6.66
N LEU A 230 -3.78 -8.19 7.55
CA LEU A 230 -2.88 -9.28 7.23
C LEU A 230 -3.24 -10.49 8.07
N ALA A 231 -3.52 -11.61 7.42
CA ALA A 231 -3.65 -12.91 8.05
C ALA A 231 -2.62 -13.89 7.46
N THR A 232 -1.96 -14.66 8.32
CA THR A 232 -0.97 -15.67 7.88
C THR A 232 -1.13 -16.96 8.68
N SER A 233 -0.77 -18.08 8.08
CA SER A 233 -0.77 -19.38 8.74
C SER A 233 0.46 -20.19 8.33
N ALA A 234 1.10 -20.85 9.29
CA ALA A 234 2.26 -21.73 9.10
C ALA A 234 1.87 -23.18 9.42
N LEU A 235 0.82 -23.65 8.76
CA LEU A 235 0.19 -24.93 9.04
C LEU A 235 0.97 -26.09 8.42
N ALA A 236 1.10 -27.18 9.18
CA ALA A 236 1.54 -28.47 8.67
C ALA A 236 0.54 -29.02 7.65
N GLN A 237 0.99 -29.92 6.79
CA GLN A 237 0.15 -30.57 5.80
C GLN A 237 -0.98 -31.35 6.46
N GLY A 238 -2.21 -31.19 5.96
CA GLY A 238 -3.41 -31.84 6.48
C GLY A 238 -3.96 -31.25 7.78
N ALA A 239 -3.34 -30.20 8.34
CA ALA A 239 -3.94 -29.43 9.43
C ALA A 239 -5.20 -28.70 8.94
N THR A 240 -6.14 -28.46 9.86
CA THR A 240 -7.32 -27.64 9.57
C THR A 240 -6.88 -26.23 9.18
N GLU A 241 -7.47 -25.68 8.12
CA GLU A 241 -7.19 -24.32 7.67
C GLU A 241 -7.49 -23.31 8.78
N TYR A 242 -6.67 -22.25 8.88
CA TYR A 242 -6.92 -21.13 9.76
C TYR A 242 -7.98 -20.24 9.11
N ASN A 243 -9.07 -19.98 9.82
CA ASN A 243 -10.21 -19.22 9.33
C ASN A 243 -10.43 -17.99 10.20
N VAL A 244 -10.80 -16.89 9.56
CA VAL A 244 -11.11 -15.62 10.22
C VAL A 244 -12.52 -15.21 9.84
N GLU A 245 -13.34 -14.93 10.85
CA GLU A 245 -14.65 -14.29 10.69
C GLU A 245 -14.63 -12.93 11.41
N ILE A 246 -15.07 -11.88 10.72
CA ILE A 246 -15.16 -10.52 11.24
C ILE A 246 -16.63 -10.12 11.19
N ASN A 247 -17.26 -10.08 12.35
CA ASN A 247 -18.63 -9.66 12.54
C ASN A 247 -18.64 -8.17 12.89
N VAL A 248 -19.32 -7.36 12.07
CA VAL A 248 -19.42 -5.91 12.25
C VAL A 248 -20.88 -5.54 12.45
N ASP A 249 -21.20 -4.97 13.60
CA ASP A 249 -22.48 -4.30 13.85
C ASP A 249 -22.27 -2.79 13.68
N ALA A 250 -23.14 -2.13 12.92
CA ALA A 250 -23.03 -0.70 12.67
C ALA A 250 -24.28 0.06 13.09
N GLU A 251 -24.08 1.23 13.70
CA GLU A 251 -25.12 2.15 14.10
C GLU A 251 -24.83 3.56 13.51
N PRO A 252 -25.79 4.17 12.79
CA PRO A 252 -25.64 5.53 12.31
C PRO A 252 -25.43 6.53 13.44
N ARG A 253 -24.51 7.47 13.25
CA ARG A 253 -24.25 8.56 14.21
C ARG A 253 -25.25 9.70 14.03
N THR A 254 -26.10 9.90 15.02
CA THR A 254 -27.10 11.00 15.04
C THR A 254 -26.51 12.41 15.04
N ASP A 255 -25.24 12.58 15.43
CA ASP A 255 -24.58 13.88 15.42
C ASP A 255 -24.06 14.27 14.02
N CYS A 256 -23.87 13.30 13.13
CA CYS A 256 -23.44 13.53 11.75
C CYS A 256 -24.56 14.06 10.85
N ASP A 257 -25.82 13.77 11.18
CA ASP A 257 -26.97 14.35 10.48
C ASP A 257 -26.92 15.88 10.49
N LYS A 258 -26.43 16.48 11.57
CA LYS A 258 -26.30 17.95 11.70
C LYS A 258 -25.23 18.57 10.80
N GLN A 259 -24.18 17.82 10.44
CA GLN A 259 -23.09 18.31 9.59
C GLN A 259 -23.42 18.19 8.10
N MET A 260 -24.09 17.13 7.64
CA MET A 260 -24.56 17.10 6.24
C MET A 260 -25.67 18.14 5.97
N LEU A 261 -26.42 18.53 6.99
CA LEU A 261 -27.44 19.58 6.87
C LEU A 261 -26.83 20.96 6.54
N THR A 262 -25.59 21.28 6.89
CA THR A 262 -25.04 22.64 6.66
C THR A 262 -24.82 22.96 5.19
N CYS A 263 -24.42 22.01 4.34
CA CYS A 263 -24.22 22.27 2.90
C CYS A 263 -25.48 22.62 2.12
N THR A 264 -26.64 22.11 2.53
CA THR A 264 -27.91 22.31 1.80
C THR A 264 -28.90 23.19 2.56
N GLN A 265 -28.68 23.42 3.86
CA GLN A 265 -29.58 24.22 4.69
C GLN A 265 -28.97 25.48 5.28
N SER A 266 -27.63 25.63 5.30
CA SER A 266 -27.06 26.94 5.63
C SER A 266 -27.24 27.85 4.40
N ALA A 267 -27.99 28.93 4.57
CA ALA A 267 -28.28 29.88 3.49
C ALA A 267 -27.13 30.88 3.26
N GLU A 268 -26.06 30.78 4.05
CA GLU A 268 -24.97 31.73 4.03
C GLU A 268 -23.98 31.38 2.91
N HIS A 269 -23.85 32.34 2.00
CA HIS A 269 -22.94 32.28 0.85
C HIS A 269 -22.13 33.58 0.85
N ASP A 270 -20.94 33.52 1.43
CA ASP A 270 -20.07 34.68 1.50
C ASP A 270 -19.77 35.21 0.10
N SER A 271 -20.14 36.47 -0.14
CA SER A 271 -20.00 37.11 -1.46
C SER A 271 -18.56 37.12 -2.00
N CYS A 272 -17.57 37.01 -1.11
CA CYS A 272 -16.17 36.96 -1.47
C CYS A 272 -15.74 35.60 -2.05
N VAL A 273 -16.46 34.51 -1.75
CA VAL A 273 -16.20 33.17 -2.29
C VAL A 273 -16.84 32.99 -3.67
N ILE A 274 -17.90 33.75 -3.98
CA ILE A 274 -18.62 33.65 -5.25
C ILE A 274 -17.73 34.06 -6.43
N GLY A 275 -17.56 33.15 -7.38
CA GLY A 275 -16.80 33.35 -8.61
C GLY A 275 -16.13 32.08 -9.12
N THR A 276 -15.39 32.23 -10.21
CA THR A 276 -14.53 31.18 -10.78
C THR A 276 -13.08 31.40 -10.38
N TRP A 277 -12.45 30.34 -9.93
CA TRP A 277 -11.18 30.32 -9.22
C TRP A 277 -10.25 29.32 -9.87
N ILE A 278 -9.02 29.74 -10.22
CA ILE A 278 -7.98 28.86 -10.78
C ILE A 278 -6.91 28.60 -9.72
N ALA A 279 -6.60 27.33 -9.47
CA ALA A 279 -5.57 26.95 -8.50
C ALA A 279 -4.17 27.34 -9.00
N ASP A 280 -3.32 27.78 -8.07
CA ASP A 280 -1.93 28.09 -8.36
C ASP A 280 -1.12 26.80 -8.67
N GLN A 281 -0.42 26.78 -9.82
CA GLN A 281 0.42 25.66 -10.23
C GLN A 281 1.62 25.44 -9.30
N GLU A 282 2.17 26.52 -8.72
CA GLU A 282 3.26 26.42 -7.76
C GLU A 282 2.79 25.66 -6.51
N PHE A 283 1.58 25.98 -6.04
CA PHE A 283 0.95 25.30 -4.93
C PHE A 283 0.68 23.82 -5.22
N MET A 284 0.14 23.48 -6.40
CA MET A 284 -0.07 22.08 -6.79
C MET A 284 1.24 21.29 -6.82
N THR A 285 2.32 21.91 -7.31
CA THR A 285 3.66 21.32 -7.32
C THR A 285 4.18 21.08 -5.91
N GLU A 286 4.02 22.03 -5.00
CA GLU A 286 4.49 21.91 -3.62
C GLU A 286 3.71 20.87 -2.81
N GLN A 287 2.40 20.76 -3.05
CA GLN A 287 1.60 19.67 -2.49
C GLN A 287 2.12 18.30 -2.92
N LEU A 288 2.42 18.11 -4.21
CA LEU A 288 2.97 16.85 -4.69
C LEU A 288 4.34 16.56 -4.08
N ARG A 289 5.22 17.56 -3.93
CA ARG A 289 6.50 17.38 -3.24
C ARG A 289 6.33 16.96 -1.78
N THR A 290 5.36 17.55 -1.10
CA THR A 290 5.01 17.21 0.28
C THR A 290 4.49 15.77 0.37
N LEU A 291 3.57 15.39 -0.52
CA LEU A 291 3.01 14.03 -0.58
C LEU A 291 4.08 12.98 -0.87
N LEU A 292 5.01 13.28 -1.79
CA LEU A 292 6.12 12.40 -2.12
C LEU A 292 7.25 12.44 -1.09
N ARG A 293 7.19 13.33 -0.08
CA ARG A 293 8.16 13.47 1.01
C ARG A 293 9.62 13.51 0.52
N GLY A 294 9.86 14.17 -0.62
CA GLY A 294 11.19 14.27 -1.23
C GLY A 294 11.76 12.96 -1.80
N ARG A 295 10.98 11.88 -1.90
CA ARG A 295 11.42 10.60 -2.50
C ARG A 295 11.69 10.68 -4.01
N ALA A 296 11.18 11.72 -4.67
CA ALA A 296 11.37 11.94 -6.09
C ALA A 296 11.44 13.44 -6.42
N ALA A 297 12.15 13.77 -7.49
CA ALA A 297 12.10 15.10 -8.06
C ALA A 297 10.74 15.28 -8.77
N VAL A 298 10.04 16.36 -8.46
CA VAL A 298 8.74 16.68 -9.05
C VAL A 298 8.93 17.85 -10.02
N ALA A 299 8.68 17.59 -11.30
CA ALA A 299 8.61 18.66 -12.30
C ALA A 299 7.40 19.56 -12.01
N PRO A 300 7.42 20.84 -12.43
CA PRO A 300 6.25 21.71 -12.30
C PRO A 300 4.98 21.05 -12.85
N VAL A 301 3.89 21.14 -12.08
CA VAL A 301 2.58 20.66 -12.51
C VAL A 301 2.10 21.53 -13.67
N SER A 302 1.67 20.89 -14.75
CA SER A 302 1.05 21.55 -15.90
C SER A 302 -0.46 21.30 -15.92
N GLY A 303 -1.20 22.17 -16.61
CA GLY A 303 -2.66 22.13 -16.68
C GLY A 303 -3.33 23.08 -15.70
N GLU A 304 -4.61 22.84 -15.45
CA GLU A 304 -5.47 23.78 -14.76
C GLU A 304 -6.48 23.07 -13.85
N GLU A 305 -6.63 23.58 -12.64
CA GLU A 305 -7.74 23.25 -11.76
C GLU A 305 -8.62 24.48 -11.60
N ARG A 306 -9.90 24.35 -11.97
CA ARG A 306 -10.93 25.38 -11.77
C ARG A 306 -11.96 24.92 -10.77
N VAL A 307 -12.39 25.86 -9.92
CA VAL A 307 -13.61 25.72 -9.12
C VAL A 307 -14.47 26.96 -9.29
N ALA A 308 -15.77 26.77 -9.47
CA ALA A 308 -16.75 27.83 -9.54
C ALA A 308 -17.73 27.69 -8.37
N TYR A 309 -17.89 28.76 -7.61
CA TYR A 309 -18.87 28.88 -6.51
C TYR A 309 -19.94 29.88 -6.92
N LEU A 310 -21.18 29.42 -7.09
CA LEU A 310 -22.30 30.25 -7.55
C LEU A 310 -23.13 30.75 -6.37
N ALA A 311 -23.75 31.93 -6.53
CA ALA A 311 -24.55 32.59 -5.49
C ALA A 311 -25.78 31.79 -5.01
N ASN A 312 -26.20 30.77 -5.77
CA ASN A 312 -27.31 29.90 -5.44
C ASN A 312 -26.89 28.64 -4.65
N GLY A 313 -25.65 28.58 -4.19
CA GLY A 313 -25.09 27.43 -3.46
C GLY A 313 -24.66 26.27 -4.33
N ALA A 314 -24.76 26.37 -5.66
CA ALA A 314 -24.18 25.38 -6.56
C ALA A 314 -22.68 25.65 -6.74
N ALA A 315 -21.90 24.58 -6.83
CA ALA A 315 -20.49 24.61 -7.17
C ALA A 315 -20.17 23.60 -8.26
N SER A 316 -19.13 23.90 -9.04
CA SER A 316 -18.58 22.97 -10.02
C SER A 316 -17.06 23.04 -10.01
N GLY A 317 -16.43 21.91 -10.26
CA GLY A 317 -14.98 21.78 -10.34
C GLY A 317 -14.59 21.11 -11.65
N THR A 318 -13.53 21.57 -12.28
CA THR A 318 -12.86 20.86 -13.37
C THR A 318 -11.38 20.79 -13.08
N VAL A 319 -10.79 19.60 -13.11
CA VAL A 319 -9.36 19.39 -12.90
C VAL A 319 -8.81 18.72 -14.14
N GLY A 320 -8.00 19.44 -14.91
CA GLY A 320 -7.23 18.89 -16.04
C GLY A 320 -5.76 19.16 -15.78
N THR A 321 -5.09 18.27 -15.05
CA THR A 321 -3.68 18.46 -14.65
C THR A 321 -2.82 17.29 -15.12
N THR A 322 -1.56 17.58 -15.42
CA THR A 322 -0.54 16.58 -15.72
C THR A 322 0.72 16.95 -14.96
N PHE A 323 1.23 16.00 -14.19
CA PHE A 323 2.51 16.14 -13.52
C PHE A 323 3.45 15.00 -13.90
N GLN A 324 4.74 15.33 -13.92
CA GLN A 324 5.80 14.38 -14.15
C GLN A 324 6.72 14.39 -12.93
N SER A 325 7.10 13.22 -12.46
CA SER A 325 8.08 13.05 -11.41
C SER A 325 9.15 12.06 -11.86
N THR A 326 10.40 12.36 -11.53
CA THR A 326 11.53 11.47 -11.80
C THR A 326 12.10 10.98 -10.49
N ALA A 327 12.14 9.66 -10.32
CA ALA A 327 12.86 9.00 -9.24
C ALA A 327 14.18 8.46 -9.80
N HIS A 328 15.28 8.78 -9.14
CA HIS A 328 16.58 8.21 -9.46
C HIS A 328 16.71 6.88 -8.70
N LEU A 329 16.67 5.77 -9.44
CA LEU A 329 16.89 4.43 -8.88
C LEU A 329 18.28 3.94 -9.29
N ASN A 330 18.84 2.98 -8.56
CA ASN A 330 20.15 2.37 -8.91
C ASN A 330 20.13 1.70 -10.30
N THR A 331 18.96 1.29 -10.78
CA THR A 331 18.76 0.68 -12.10
C THR A 331 18.65 1.70 -13.24
N GLY A 332 18.64 3.00 -12.90
CA GLY A 332 18.48 4.14 -13.81
C GLY A 332 17.27 5.01 -13.44
N ASP A 333 17.11 6.12 -14.16
CA ASP A 333 16.03 7.06 -13.92
C ASP A 333 14.67 6.44 -14.29
N THR A 334 13.73 6.49 -13.36
CA THR A 334 12.33 6.13 -13.58
C THR A 334 11.50 7.40 -13.61
N SER A 335 10.78 7.63 -14.71
CA SER A 335 9.87 8.75 -14.85
C SER A 335 8.43 8.28 -14.70
N ILE A 336 7.69 8.93 -13.82
CA ILE A 336 6.26 8.71 -13.63
C ILE A 336 5.53 9.95 -14.13
N THR A 337 4.61 9.76 -15.07
CA THR A 337 3.67 10.78 -15.52
C THR A 337 2.29 10.40 -15.02
N VAL A 338 1.62 11.33 -14.34
CA VAL A 338 0.24 11.17 -13.91
C VAL A 338 -0.57 12.30 -14.51
N ALA A 339 -1.65 11.94 -15.20
CA ALA A 339 -2.61 12.89 -15.74
C ALA A 339 -3.97 12.63 -15.11
N THR A 340 -4.59 13.71 -14.61
CA THR A 340 -5.91 13.70 -14.00
C THR A 340 -6.85 14.54 -14.87
N ASP A 341 -7.99 13.97 -15.23
CA ASP A 341 -9.11 14.69 -15.82
C ASP A 341 -10.35 14.42 -14.99
N SER A 342 -10.95 15.45 -14.41
CA SER A 342 -12.17 15.31 -13.62
C SER A 342 -13.10 16.50 -13.78
N GLN A 343 -14.39 16.20 -13.72
CA GLN A 343 -15.46 17.16 -13.66
C GLN A 343 -16.38 16.80 -12.51
N GLN A 344 -16.65 17.76 -11.63
CA GLN A 344 -17.44 17.55 -10.41
C GLN A 344 -18.50 18.63 -10.29
N THR A 345 -19.64 18.24 -9.74
CA THR A 345 -20.70 19.15 -9.30
C THR A 345 -20.95 18.95 -7.81
N SER A 346 -21.18 20.05 -7.11
CA SER A 346 -21.32 20.07 -5.66
C SER A 346 -22.34 21.13 -5.23
N ALA A 347 -22.79 21.03 -3.98
CA ALA A 347 -23.34 22.15 -3.25
C ALA A 347 -22.23 22.78 -2.40
N TRP A 348 -22.36 24.05 -2.06
CA TRP A 348 -21.46 24.71 -1.13
C TRP A 348 -22.19 25.70 -0.25
N SER A 349 -21.61 25.98 0.92
CA SER A 349 -22.05 27.06 1.80
C SER A 349 -20.90 27.53 2.67
N THR A 350 -21.09 28.62 3.41
CA THR A 350 -20.09 29.15 4.35
C THR A 350 -20.72 29.38 5.71
N ASP A 351 -19.97 29.09 6.78
CA ASP A 351 -20.36 29.44 8.15
C ASP A 351 -19.12 29.70 9.00
N ASN A 352 -19.09 30.81 9.74
CA ASN A 352 -18.01 31.17 10.67
C ASN A 352 -16.59 31.07 10.07
N GLY A 353 -16.41 31.51 8.82
CA GLY A 353 -15.10 31.46 8.12
C GLY A 353 -14.69 30.06 7.64
N MET A 354 -15.62 29.11 7.64
CA MET A 354 -15.46 27.77 7.10
C MET A 354 -16.26 27.64 5.80
N LEU A 355 -15.63 27.11 4.75
CA LEU A 355 -16.23 26.79 3.47
C LEU A 355 -16.54 25.31 3.44
N TYR A 356 -17.80 24.97 3.25
CA TYR A 356 -18.29 23.61 3.13
C TYR A 356 -18.56 23.32 1.66
N THR A 357 -17.95 22.28 1.10
CA THR A 357 -18.20 21.84 -0.28
C THR A 357 -18.66 20.40 -0.26
N CYS A 358 -19.90 20.13 -0.65
CA CYS A 358 -20.50 18.81 -0.67
C CYS A 358 -20.63 18.28 -2.09
N PHE A 359 -19.73 17.39 -2.50
CA PHE A 359 -19.76 16.80 -3.83
C PHE A 359 -20.97 15.90 -4.02
N ALA A 360 -21.75 16.19 -5.06
CA ALA A 360 -22.98 15.46 -5.39
C ALA A 360 -22.69 14.36 -6.43
N SER A 361 -21.87 14.68 -7.43
CA SER A 361 -21.45 13.74 -8.46
C SER A 361 -20.23 14.26 -9.19
N GLY A 362 -19.44 13.36 -9.75
CA GLY A 362 -18.36 13.75 -10.64
C GLY A 362 -17.82 12.55 -11.40
N ASP A 363 -17.41 12.83 -12.63
CA ASP A 363 -16.62 11.91 -13.42
C ASP A 363 -15.16 12.26 -13.21
N SER A 364 -14.35 11.25 -12.97
CA SER A 364 -12.92 11.43 -12.85
C SER A 364 -12.22 10.29 -13.55
N SER A 365 -11.08 10.61 -14.15
CA SER A 365 -10.16 9.67 -14.72
C SER A 365 -8.76 10.08 -14.27
N VAL A 366 -8.01 9.09 -13.82
CA VAL A 366 -6.61 9.26 -13.51
C VAL A 366 -5.87 8.25 -14.36
N SER A 367 -4.93 8.73 -15.16
CA SER A 367 -4.04 7.86 -15.94
C SER A 367 -2.63 8.00 -15.38
N LYS A 368 -1.94 6.86 -15.32
CA LYS A 368 -0.53 6.78 -14.94
C LYS A 368 0.25 6.18 -16.10
N GLU A 369 1.46 6.68 -16.25
CA GLU A 369 2.47 6.12 -17.11
C GLU A 369 3.79 6.08 -16.32
N VAL A 370 4.42 4.91 -16.29
CA VAL A 370 5.71 4.72 -15.65
C VAL A 370 6.70 4.28 -16.72
N ILE A 371 7.75 5.07 -16.92
CA ILE A 371 8.84 4.79 -17.84
C ILE A 371 10.03 4.35 -16.99
N PHE A 372 10.39 3.08 -17.12
CA PHE A 372 11.58 2.49 -16.54
C PHE A 372 12.74 2.55 -17.55
N PRO A 373 14.00 2.39 -17.10
CA PRO A 373 15.16 2.32 -18.00
C PRO A 373 15.04 1.25 -19.11
N ARG A 374 14.26 0.19 -18.88
CA ARG A 374 14.08 -0.93 -19.83
C ARG A 374 12.61 -1.25 -20.14
N GLY A 375 11.68 -0.34 -19.87
CA GLY A 375 10.26 -0.66 -20.07
C GLY A 375 9.32 0.50 -19.85
N ARG A 376 8.05 0.26 -20.15
CA ARG A 376 6.96 1.23 -19.97
C ARG A 376 5.74 0.48 -19.45
N GLU A 377 5.15 0.98 -18.39
CA GLU A 377 3.84 0.57 -17.89
C GLU A 377 2.87 1.74 -18.07
N SER A 378 1.64 1.47 -18.48
CA SER A 378 0.56 2.44 -18.46
C SER A 378 -0.69 1.82 -17.85
N GLY A 379 -1.50 2.64 -17.21
CA GLY A 379 -2.74 2.19 -16.62
C GLY A 379 -3.65 3.34 -16.24
N THR A 380 -4.90 3.03 -15.97
CA THR A 380 -5.83 3.95 -15.32
C THR A 380 -5.87 3.64 -13.83
N LEU A 381 -5.78 4.67 -13.00
CA LEU A 381 -6.06 4.59 -11.58
C LEU A 381 -7.55 4.83 -11.40
N ARG A 382 -8.17 4.07 -10.49
CA ARG A 382 -9.52 4.40 -10.03
C ARG A 382 -9.42 5.72 -9.25
N PRO A 383 -10.13 6.77 -9.67
CA PRO A 383 -10.16 7.99 -8.89
C PRO A 383 -10.79 7.71 -7.53
N GLY A 384 -10.29 8.37 -6.49
CA GLY A 384 -11.01 8.42 -5.23
C GLY A 384 -12.34 9.16 -5.42
N THR A 385 -13.37 8.78 -4.66
CA THR A 385 -14.61 9.55 -4.61
C THR A 385 -14.33 10.84 -3.84
N ALA A 386 -14.48 12.00 -4.48
CA ALA A 386 -14.45 13.27 -3.77
C ALA A 386 -15.63 13.32 -2.78
N ARG A 387 -15.34 13.44 -1.49
CA ARG A 387 -16.35 13.56 -0.43
C ARG A 387 -16.37 14.97 0.11
N GLY A 388 -17.45 15.33 0.82
CA GLY A 388 -17.62 16.63 1.43
C GLY A 388 -16.33 17.08 2.14
N VAL A 389 -15.93 18.33 1.90
CA VAL A 389 -14.72 18.90 2.48
C VAL A 389 -15.04 20.24 3.12
N VAL A 390 -14.45 20.46 4.29
CA VAL A 390 -14.58 21.70 5.04
C VAL A 390 -13.21 22.37 5.14
N PHE A 391 -13.12 23.63 4.72
CA PHE A 391 -11.88 24.40 4.75
C PHE A 391 -12.06 25.71 5.51
N PRO A 392 -11.17 26.05 6.45
CA PRO A 392 -11.00 27.45 6.82
C PRO A 392 -10.59 28.24 5.57
N TYR A 393 -11.25 29.36 5.30
CA TYR A 393 -10.93 30.20 4.15
C TYR A 393 -10.69 31.66 4.52
N VAL A 394 -9.90 32.33 3.68
CA VAL A 394 -9.73 33.79 3.71
C VAL A 394 -9.84 34.31 2.28
N CYS A 395 -10.70 35.30 2.09
CA CYS A 395 -10.77 36.07 0.87
C CYS A 395 -9.98 37.37 1.01
N SER A 396 -9.12 37.68 0.05
CA SER A 396 -8.44 38.98 -0.02
C SER A 396 -8.33 39.45 -1.46
N GLY A 397 -9.18 40.40 -1.85
CA GLY A 397 -9.24 40.92 -3.22
C GLY A 397 -9.65 39.83 -4.22
N ASN A 398 -8.74 39.46 -5.12
CA ASN A 398 -8.96 38.43 -6.14
C ASN A 398 -8.37 37.07 -5.75
N THR A 399 -8.10 36.87 -4.46
CA THR A 399 -7.46 35.66 -3.94
C THR A 399 -8.38 34.98 -2.93
N LEU A 400 -8.56 33.67 -3.11
CA LEU A 400 -9.18 32.77 -2.15
C LEU A 400 -8.09 31.83 -1.63
N GLU A 401 -7.83 31.88 -0.32
CA GLU A 401 -6.92 30.95 0.35
C GLU A 401 -7.74 29.94 1.16
N LEU A 402 -7.58 28.65 0.88
CA LEU A 402 -8.16 27.56 1.67
C LEU A 402 -7.06 26.90 2.50
N THR A 403 -7.29 26.69 3.79
CA THR A 403 -6.35 25.94 4.65
C THR A 403 -6.69 24.46 4.57
N LEU A 404 -5.75 23.64 4.11
CA LEU A 404 -5.99 22.20 4.00
C LEU A 404 -5.98 21.53 5.39
N PRO A 405 -6.64 20.37 5.55
CA PRO A 405 -6.53 19.55 6.75
C PRO A 405 -5.06 19.31 7.12
N GLY A 406 -4.71 19.54 8.39
CA GLY A 406 -3.33 19.55 8.89
C GLY A 406 -2.70 20.94 9.02
N GLY A 407 -3.30 22.00 8.47
CA GLY A 407 -2.98 23.40 8.79
C GLY A 407 -1.66 23.95 8.25
N VAL A 408 -0.82 23.10 7.61
CA VAL A 408 0.51 23.50 7.12
C VAL A 408 0.45 24.16 5.73
N MET A 409 -0.57 23.82 4.93
CA MET A 409 -0.65 24.22 3.53
C MET A 409 -1.89 25.06 3.23
N LYS A 410 -1.71 26.12 2.43
CA LYS A 410 -2.77 27.00 1.94
C LYS A 410 -2.92 26.89 0.43
N LYS A 411 -4.09 26.45 -0.03
CA LYS A 411 -4.46 26.43 -1.44
C LYS A 411 -4.88 27.81 -1.87
N ARG A 412 -4.15 28.39 -2.82
CA ARG A 412 -4.43 29.72 -3.36
C ARG A 412 -5.13 29.61 -4.70
N TYR A 413 -6.23 30.32 -4.84
CA TYR A 413 -6.88 30.53 -6.11
C TYR A 413 -6.87 31.99 -6.52
N ASN A 414 -6.79 32.22 -7.83
CA ASN A 414 -6.98 33.54 -8.42
C ASN A 414 -8.34 33.61 -9.14
N ARG A 415 -9.09 34.67 -8.88
CA ARG A 415 -10.37 34.90 -9.55
C ARG A 415 -10.15 35.24 -11.03
N THR A 416 -10.87 34.57 -11.92
CA THR A 416 -10.89 34.95 -13.34
C THR A 416 -11.72 36.22 -13.52
N ARG A 417 -11.25 37.16 -14.34
CA ARG A 417 -12.12 38.23 -14.85
C ARG A 417 -13.06 37.58 -15.87
N GLU A 418 -14.34 37.49 -15.53
CA GLU A 418 -15.39 37.17 -16.51
C GLU A 418 -15.58 38.32 -17.51
#